data_AF-A0A1F9N001-F1
#
_entry.id   AF-A0A1F9N001-F1
#
_cell.length_a   1.000
_cell.length_b   1.000
_cell.length_c   1.000
_cell.angle_alpha   90.00
_cell.angle_beta   90.00
_cell.angle_gamma   90.00
#
_symmetry.space_group_name_H-M   'P 1'
#
loop_
_entity.id
_entity.type
_entity.pdbx_description
1 polymer ?
#
loop_
_entity_poly.entity_id
_entity_poly.type
_entity_poly.pdbx_seq_one_letter_code
_entity_poly.pdbx_strand_id
1 'polypeptide(L)'
;MGGQPDFVRALSHKKYGTPIIAMKSLAGNGKSKIVPAHPSGITLTASAYDGVVVVTEYGIADLRDLPTGFKGLALAGISHPRYREALMKTIYNDPMMTKPKGFSLDKIPPGVILYDGKTAV
;
A
#
# COMPACT_ATOMS: atom_id res chain seq x y z
N MET A 1 16.65 -11.87 7.31
CA MET A 1 16.14 -11.74 5.93
C MET A 1 15.95 -13.16 5.38
N GLY A 2 14.76 -13.54 4.95
CA GLY A 2 14.50 -14.81 4.25
C GLY A 2 14.33 -14.57 2.74
N GLY A 3 13.76 -15.54 2.01
CA GLY A 3 13.64 -15.47 0.53
C GLY A 3 12.53 -14.57 -0.04
N GLN A 4 11.89 -13.72 0.77
CA GLN A 4 10.85 -12.81 0.30
C GLN A 4 11.36 -11.83 -0.79
N PRO A 5 12.52 -11.15 -0.62
CA PRO A 5 13.02 -10.22 -1.64
C PRO A 5 13.34 -10.93 -2.95
N ASP A 6 13.85 -12.16 -2.87
CA ASP A 6 14.15 -13.00 -4.04
C ASP A 6 12.88 -13.36 -4.81
N PHE A 7 11.80 -13.71 -4.09
CA PHE A 7 10.50 -14.02 -4.70
C PHE A 7 9.89 -12.80 -5.41
N VAL A 8 9.97 -11.63 -4.79
CA VAL A 8 9.50 -10.37 -5.39
C VAL A 8 10.26 -10.06 -6.68
N ARG A 9 11.59 -10.23 -6.69
CA ARG A 9 12.44 -9.98 -7.86
C ARG A 9 12.21 -10.99 -8.99
N ALA A 10 12.04 -12.28 -8.64
CA ALA A 10 11.74 -13.33 -9.61
C ALA A 10 10.43 -13.06 -10.38
N LEU A 11 9.46 -12.40 -9.73
CA LEU A 11 8.16 -12.04 -10.32
C LEU A 11 8.07 -10.59 -10.78
N SER A 12 9.19 -9.87 -10.90
CA SER A 12 9.20 -8.46 -11.32
C SER A 12 8.59 -8.23 -12.71
N HIS A 13 8.65 -9.23 -13.60
CA HIS A 13 8.05 -9.15 -14.93
C HIS A 13 6.67 -9.82 -14.95
N LYS A 14 5.63 -9.10 -15.39
CA LYS A 14 4.22 -9.56 -15.38
C LYS A 14 3.99 -10.92 -16.06
N LYS A 15 4.83 -11.28 -17.05
CA LYS A 15 4.80 -12.59 -17.72
C LYS A 15 5.02 -13.78 -16.76
N TYR A 16 5.81 -13.58 -15.69
CA TYR A 16 6.18 -14.66 -14.77
C TYR A 16 5.24 -14.77 -13.56
N GLY A 17 4.51 -13.70 -13.23
CA GLY A 17 3.50 -13.72 -12.19
C GLY A 17 3.31 -12.36 -11.55
N THR A 18 2.72 -12.38 -10.35
CA THR A 18 2.46 -11.17 -9.56
C THR A 18 2.85 -11.43 -8.10
N PRO A 19 3.83 -10.70 -7.54
CA PRO A 19 4.15 -10.84 -6.13
C PRO A 19 3.07 -10.17 -5.28
N ILE A 20 2.44 -10.97 -4.41
CA ILE A 20 1.35 -10.51 -3.52
C ILE A 20 1.84 -10.52 -2.08
N ILE A 21 1.67 -9.39 -1.40
CA ILE A 21 1.93 -9.24 0.04
C ILE A 21 0.57 -9.08 0.74
N ALA A 22 0.14 -10.13 1.44
CA ALA A 22 -1.08 -10.11 2.22
C ALA A 22 -0.79 -9.82 3.70
N MET A 23 -1.49 -8.86 4.29
CA MET A 23 -1.39 -8.55 5.71
C MET A 23 -2.70 -8.00 6.26
N LYS A 24 -2.95 -8.21 7.56
CA LYS A 24 -3.99 -7.47 8.29
C LYS A 24 -3.65 -5.97 8.28
N SER A 25 -4.66 -5.11 8.16
CA SER A 25 -4.49 -3.66 8.21
C SER A 25 -4.03 -3.17 9.59
N LEU A 26 -4.41 -3.87 10.66
CA LEU A 26 -4.03 -3.60 12.04
C LEU A 26 -3.05 -4.65 12.60
N ALA A 27 -2.18 -4.21 13.50
CA ALA A 27 -1.41 -5.06 14.39
C ALA A 27 -2.27 -5.53 15.58
N GLY A 28 -1.80 -6.54 16.33
CA GLY A 28 -2.53 -7.08 17.48
C GLY A 28 -2.81 -6.08 18.62
N ASN A 29 -2.11 -4.93 18.63
CA ASN A 29 -2.32 -3.83 19.56
C ASN A 29 -3.27 -2.73 19.01
N GLY A 30 -3.94 -2.99 17.88
CA GLY A 30 -4.87 -2.06 17.26
C GLY A 30 -4.23 -0.90 16.47
N LYS A 31 -2.89 -0.83 16.37
CA LYS A 31 -2.21 0.17 15.54
C LYS A 31 -2.19 -0.23 14.07
N SER A 32 -2.28 0.75 13.17
CA SER A 32 -2.16 0.50 11.72
C SER A 32 -0.79 -0.08 11.36
N LYS A 33 -0.77 -1.08 10.47
CA LYS A 33 0.46 -1.57 9.83
C LYS A 33 0.88 -0.73 8.62
N ILE A 34 -0.06 0.03 8.05
CA ILE A 34 0.21 1.00 6.98
C ILE A 34 0.44 2.35 7.65
N VAL A 35 1.67 2.85 7.55
CA VAL A 35 2.14 4.07 8.24
C VAL A 35 2.82 5.01 7.24
N PRO A 36 2.87 6.33 7.49
CA PRO A 36 3.50 7.28 6.58
C PRO A 36 5.00 7.05 6.40
N ALA A 37 5.68 6.64 7.48
CA ALA A 37 7.11 6.36 7.49
C ALA A 37 7.40 5.23 8.47
N HIS A 38 8.37 4.38 8.12
CA HIS A 38 8.85 3.34 9.03
C HIS A 38 9.67 3.97 10.19
N PRO A 39 9.68 3.35 11.38
CA PRO A 39 10.56 3.78 12.46
C PRO A 39 12.03 3.73 12.06
N SER A 40 12.86 4.60 12.63
CA SER A 40 14.31 4.55 12.41
C SER A 40 14.89 3.19 12.83
N GLY A 41 15.95 2.75 12.14
CA GLY A 41 16.65 1.50 12.46
C GLY A 41 15.98 0.22 11.95
N ILE A 42 14.90 0.32 11.18
CA ILE A 42 14.26 -0.85 10.55
C ILE A 42 14.95 -1.20 9.23
N THR A 43 15.19 -2.49 9.00
CA THR A 43 15.70 -2.99 7.71
C THR A 43 14.55 -3.27 6.75
N LEU A 44 14.66 -2.74 5.53
CA LEU A 44 13.66 -2.89 4.48
C LEU A 44 13.78 -4.27 3.79
N THR A 45 12.66 -4.98 3.67
CA THR A 45 12.58 -6.27 2.96
C THR A 45 12.11 -6.13 1.51
N ALA A 46 11.24 -5.15 1.23
CA ALA A 46 10.77 -4.81 -0.10
C ALA A 46 10.83 -3.29 -0.28
N SER A 47 11.44 -2.85 -1.39
CA SER A 47 11.59 -1.46 -1.75
C SER A 47 10.30 -0.87 -2.30
N ALA A 48 10.12 0.44 -2.17
CA ALA A 48 9.03 1.15 -2.85
C ALA A 48 9.09 1.02 -4.39
N TYR A 49 10.25 0.66 -4.95
CA TYR A 49 10.42 0.37 -6.38
C TYR A 49 9.94 -1.01 -6.79
N ASP A 50 9.73 -1.93 -5.85
CA ASP A 50 9.27 -3.27 -6.18
C ASP A 50 7.81 -3.24 -6.65
N GLY A 51 7.53 -3.93 -7.75
CA GLY A 51 6.21 -4.02 -8.36
C GLY A 51 5.33 -5.05 -7.65
N VAL A 52 4.85 -4.72 -6.46
CA VAL A 52 4.04 -5.62 -5.62
C VAL A 52 2.56 -5.26 -5.62
N VAL A 53 1.72 -6.27 -5.37
CA VAL A 53 0.31 -6.09 -5.02
C VAL A 53 0.17 -6.30 -3.51
N VAL A 54 -0.47 -5.35 -2.82
CA VAL A 54 -0.70 -5.43 -1.38
C VAL A 54 -2.18 -5.70 -1.12
N VAL A 55 -2.47 -6.65 -0.24
CA VAL A 55 -3.85 -7.04 0.10
C VAL A 55 -4.07 -6.91 1.60
N THR A 56 -5.17 -6.28 1.97
CA THR A 56 -5.72 -6.26 3.33
C THR A 56 -7.16 -6.76 3.31
N GLU A 57 -7.76 -6.88 4.49
CA GLU A 57 -9.18 -7.16 4.66
C GLU A 57 -10.12 -6.09 4.07
N TYR A 58 -9.59 -4.91 3.66
CA TYR A 58 -10.37 -3.83 3.08
C TYR A 58 -10.20 -3.68 1.56
N GLY A 59 -9.33 -4.48 0.94
CA GLY A 59 -9.14 -4.45 -0.51
C GLY A 59 -7.73 -4.76 -0.96
N ILE A 60 -7.51 -4.47 -2.24
CA ILE A 60 -6.30 -4.75 -3.00
C ILE A 60 -5.73 -3.42 -3.48
N ALA A 61 -4.44 -3.21 -3.30
CA ALA A 61 -3.68 -2.11 -3.89
C ALA A 61 -2.60 -2.68 -4.80
N ASP A 62 -2.81 -2.58 -6.11
CA ASP A 62 -1.80 -2.88 -7.12
C ASP A 62 -0.86 -1.69 -7.30
N LEU A 63 0.37 -1.81 -6.79
CA LEU A 63 1.35 -0.73 -6.84
C LEU A 63 2.17 -0.74 -8.12
N ARG A 64 2.00 -1.74 -8.98
CA ARG A 64 2.76 -1.85 -10.23
C ARG A 64 2.41 -0.67 -11.13
N ASP A 65 3.43 -0.10 -11.75
CA ASP A 65 3.31 1.01 -12.70
C ASP A 65 2.70 2.31 -12.13
N LEU A 66 2.49 2.42 -10.81
CA LEU A 66 2.04 3.65 -10.17
C LEU A 66 3.23 4.56 -9.79
N PRO A 67 3.13 5.88 -9.94
CA PRO A 67 4.12 6.80 -9.35
C PRO A 67 4.00 6.81 -7.83
N THR A 68 5.07 7.21 -7.14
CA THR A 68 5.18 7.14 -5.67
C THR A 68 4.00 7.78 -4.92
N GLY A 69 3.50 8.93 -5.38
CA GLY A 69 2.33 9.57 -4.77
C GLY A 69 1.06 8.71 -4.86
N PHE A 70 0.80 8.09 -6.02
CA PHE A 70 -0.34 7.17 -6.16
C PHE A 70 -0.11 5.85 -5.43
N LYS A 71 1.12 5.35 -5.31
CA LYS A 71 1.42 4.18 -4.46
C LYS A 71 1.03 4.45 -3.01
N GLY A 72 1.42 5.60 -2.48
CA GLY A 72 1.05 6.01 -1.13
C GLY A 72 -0.45 6.11 -0.94
N LEU A 73 -1.15 6.77 -1.87
CA LEU A 73 -2.61 6.88 -1.83
C LEU A 73 -3.30 5.53 -1.94
N ALA A 74 -2.81 4.63 -2.79
CA ALA A 74 -3.37 3.28 -2.96
C ALA A 74 -3.25 2.46 -1.67
N LEU A 75 -2.07 2.50 -1.03
CA LEU A 75 -1.85 1.88 0.29
C LEU A 75 -2.78 2.48 1.35
N ALA A 76 -2.91 3.80 1.40
CA ALA A 76 -3.84 4.45 2.32
C ALA A 76 -5.29 4.02 2.06
N GLY A 77 -5.69 3.86 0.79
CA GLY A 77 -7.03 3.41 0.40
C GLY A 77 -7.42 2.03 0.95
N ILE A 78 -6.47 1.10 1.06
CA ILE A 78 -6.70 -0.24 1.63
C ILE A 78 -6.38 -0.33 3.13
N SER A 79 -6.08 0.78 3.80
CA SER A 79 -5.85 0.81 5.25
C SER A 79 -7.17 0.75 6.03
N HIS A 80 -7.07 0.47 7.34
CA HIS A 80 -8.24 0.42 8.23
C HIS A 80 -9.01 1.75 8.20
N PRO A 81 -10.36 1.75 8.12
CA PRO A 81 -11.17 2.97 8.01
C PRO A 81 -10.83 4.05 9.03
N ARG A 82 -10.53 3.65 10.28
CA ARG A 82 -10.08 4.54 11.37
C ARG A 82 -8.85 5.41 11.03
N TYR A 83 -7.94 4.92 10.18
CA TYR A 83 -6.68 5.59 9.85
C TYR A 83 -6.63 6.12 8.41
N ARG A 84 -7.49 5.61 7.53
CA ARG A 84 -7.50 5.88 6.08
C ARG A 84 -7.49 7.35 5.74
N GLU A 85 -8.45 8.12 6.25
CA GLU A 85 -8.59 9.53 5.88
C GLU A 85 -7.37 10.35 6.32
N ALA A 86 -6.90 10.15 7.54
CA ALA A 86 -5.71 10.84 8.07
C ALA A 86 -4.46 10.51 7.23
N LEU A 87 -4.25 9.23 6.92
CA LEU A 87 -3.13 8.79 6.07
C LEU A 87 -3.19 9.38 4.66
N MET A 88 -4.37 9.38 4.03
CA MET A 88 -4.55 9.95 2.70
C MET A 88 -4.22 11.45 2.69
N LYS A 89 -4.68 12.21 3.69
CA LYS A 89 -4.36 13.64 3.83
C LYS A 89 -2.86 13.88 4.03
N THR A 90 -2.22 13.08 4.89
CA THR A 90 -0.76 13.18 5.11
C THR A 90 0.00 12.97 3.81
N ILE A 91 -0.32 11.94 3.03
CA ILE A 91 0.36 11.62 1.77
C ILE A 91 0.07 12.67 0.69
N TYR A 92 -1.18 13.12 0.57
CA TYR A 92 -1.58 14.10 -0.43
C TYR A 92 -0.91 15.47 -0.23
N ASN A 93 -0.72 15.88 1.04
CA ASN A 93 -0.12 17.15 1.40
C ASN A 93 1.41 17.12 1.47
N ASP A 94 2.03 15.94 1.39
CA ASP A 94 3.48 15.78 1.49
C ASP A 94 4.18 16.41 0.26
N PRO A 95 5.02 17.44 0.42
CA PRO A 95 5.70 18.10 -0.68
C PRO A 95 6.73 17.20 -1.38
N MET A 96 7.18 16.12 -0.74
CA MET A 96 8.13 15.16 -1.33
C MET A 96 7.45 14.13 -2.24
N MET A 97 6.12 14.01 -2.18
CA MET A 97 5.38 13.07 -3.00
C MET A 97 5.16 13.62 -4.41
N THR A 98 5.17 12.72 -5.40
CA THR A 98 4.74 13.06 -6.76
C THR A 98 3.28 13.52 -6.72
N LYS A 99 3.04 14.80 -7.03
CA LYS A 99 1.69 15.38 -6.95
C LYS A 99 0.70 14.62 -7.83
N PRO A 100 -0.37 14.04 -7.26
CA PRO A 100 -1.36 13.29 -8.01
C PRO A 100 -2.26 14.29 -8.76
N LYS A 101 -1.79 14.78 -9.91
CA LYS A 101 -2.50 15.76 -10.74
C LYS A 101 -3.88 15.21 -11.15
N GLY A 102 -4.93 15.98 -10.92
CA GLY A 102 -6.31 15.60 -11.28
C GLY A 102 -6.95 14.55 -10.37
N PHE A 103 -6.27 14.16 -9.28
CA PHE A 103 -6.84 13.28 -8.26
C PHE A 103 -7.48 14.10 -7.14
N SER A 104 -8.62 13.63 -6.65
CA SER A 104 -9.33 14.20 -5.51
C SER A 104 -9.50 13.13 -4.44
N LEU A 105 -9.43 13.52 -3.16
CA LEU A 105 -9.40 12.60 -2.02
C LEU A 105 -10.70 11.79 -1.82
N ASP A 106 -11.81 12.24 -2.40
CA ASP A 106 -13.10 11.55 -2.45
C ASP A 106 -13.13 10.36 -3.43
N LYS A 107 -12.14 10.25 -4.31
CA LYS A 107 -12.08 9.18 -5.32
C LYS A 107 -11.23 8.00 -4.85
N ILE A 108 -11.57 6.83 -5.36
CA ILE A 108 -10.73 5.63 -5.19
C ILE A 108 -9.40 5.86 -5.92
N PRO A 109 -8.24 5.70 -5.25
CA PRO A 109 -6.95 5.82 -5.90
C PRO A 109 -6.76 4.80 -7.03
N PRO A 110 -5.99 5.15 -8.08
CA PRO A 110 -5.59 4.18 -9.10
C PRO A 110 -4.97 2.92 -8.49
N GLY A 111 -5.25 1.77 -9.07
CA GLY A 111 -4.75 0.47 -8.59
C GLY A 111 -5.45 -0.07 -7.34
N VAL A 112 -6.47 0.62 -6.80
CA VAL A 112 -7.24 0.13 -5.65
C VAL A 112 -8.53 -0.55 -6.09
N ILE A 113 -8.75 -1.75 -5.54
CA ILE A 113 -10.03 -2.46 -5.59
C ILE A 113 -10.48 -2.67 -4.15
N LEU A 114 -11.53 -1.98 -3.73
CA LEU A 114 -12.05 -2.10 -2.36
C LEU A 114 -12.85 -3.39 -2.20
N TYR A 115 -12.71 -4.02 -1.04
CA TYR A 115 -13.53 -5.17 -0.67
C TYR A 115 -14.89 -4.68 -0.15
N ASP A 116 -15.98 -5.19 -0.73
CA ASP A 116 -17.36 -4.83 -0.42
C ASP A 116 -18.08 -5.85 0.48
N GLY A 117 -17.40 -6.94 0.83
CA GLY A 117 -17.95 -7.98 1.70
C GLY A 117 -17.88 -7.66 3.19
N LYS A 118 -18.47 -8.55 4.00
CA LYS A 118 -18.45 -8.43 5.46
C LYS A 118 -17.06 -8.73 6.00
N THR A 119 -16.42 -7.74 6.60
CA THR A 119 -15.20 -7.92 7.37
C THR A 119 -15.55 -8.32 8.80
N ALA A 120 -14.88 -9.36 9.33
CA ALA A 120 -14.94 -9.66 10.75
C ALA A 120 -14.09 -8.62 11.48
N VAL A 121 -14.75 -7.57 11.99
CA VAL A 121 -14.15 -6.54 12.85
C VAL A 121 -14.10 -7.03 14.29
#